data_AF-A0AAE9I8B8-F1
#
_entry.id   AF-A0AAE9I8B8-F1
#
_cell.length_a   1.000
_cell.length_b   1.000
_cell.length_c   1.000
_cell.angle_alpha   90.00
_cell.angle_beta   90.00
_cell.angle_gamma   90.00
#
_symmetry.space_group_name_H-M   'P 1'
#
loop_
_entity.id
_entity.type
_entity.pdbx_description
1 polymer ?
#
loop_
_entity_poly.entity_id
_entity_poly.type
_entity_poly.pdbx_seq_one_letter_code
_entity_poly.pdbx_strand_id
1 'polypeptide(L)'
;MAVAAVCWTAFAAPGLAHAARTGRVAPPPSAAVQPVRIALIADVPQWPAAEADTAALFDLMANQQMALIVHAGGIKGDTESCGDAVLNVRQRVLDEAPLPLLYVPGENDWAECQKPVNGEFDAVERLNRLRELYFPVDATLGRRTLPVTRQSDQAMFRSYRENARMVLGNVLIVGMNLPGDNNHYRTEGGRNGEFEDRREANRQWLSRAFSLAEQRDLDGVVVVGHADPMFGNGWEKRGKPTLFDGFLRRGTRDGYLEFKRQLRELAGKYKGQVLLVHASDSGFSVDKPLRDAAGKAMSNVTRVALPVGSPSRWTELTVSPGSRAVFQVKLRDGVKGN
;
A
#
# COMPACT_ATOMS: atom_id res chain seq x y z
N MET A 1 54.27 24.17 92.03
CA MET A 1 52.81 24.00 91.91
C MET A 1 52.39 24.23 90.47
N ALA A 2 51.36 23.52 90.02
CA ALA A 2 50.85 23.35 88.65
C ALA A 2 51.59 22.29 87.78
N VAL A 3 51.06 21.07 87.86
CA VAL A 3 51.25 19.95 86.94
C VAL A 3 50.26 20.15 85.78
N ALA A 4 50.67 19.96 84.53
CA ALA A 4 49.75 19.90 83.39
C ALA A 4 50.07 18.67 82.51
N ALA A 5 49.05 17.87 82.30
CA ALA A 5 49.06 16.51 81.77
C ALA A 5 49.23 16.47 80.23
N VAL A 6 49.94 15.45 79.77
CA VAL A 6 50.12 15.12 78.35
C VAL A 6 48.92 14.30 77.88
N CYS A 7 48.14 14.85 76.95
CA CYS A 7 46.99 14.17 76.33
C CYS A 7 47.44 13.50 75.03
N TRP A 8 47.40 12.17 74.98
CA TRP A 8 47.63 11.38 73.76
C TRP A 8 46.31 11.30 72.97
N THR A 9 46.28 11.84 71.76
CA THR A 9 45.17 11.67 70.82
C THR A 9 45.41 10.46 69.93
N ALA A 10 44.52 9.47 70.02
CA ALA A 10 44.50 8.29 69.17
C ALA A 10 44.09 8.66 67.73
N PHE A 11 44.86 8.20 66.74
CA PHE A 11 44.50 8.28 65.33
C PHE A 11 43.45 7.20 65.00
N ALA A 12 42.27 7.62 64.55
CA ALA A 12 41.26 6.73 64.00
C ALA A 12 41.57 6.45 62.51
N ALA A 13 41.67 5.17 62.14
CA ALA A 13 41.82 4.76 60.75
C ALA A 13 40.49 4.91 59.98
N PRO A 14 40.48 5.42 58.74
CA PRO A 14 39.26 5.49 57.94
C PRO A 14 38.86 4.09 57.45
N GLY A 15 37.61 3.70 57.74
CA GLY A 15 37.03 2.45 57.29
C GLY A 15 36.84 2.40 55.78
N LEU A 16 37.19 1.25 55.19
CA LEU A 16 36.95 0.91 53.78
C LEU A 16 35.45 0.89 53.50
N ALA A 17 34.95 1.93 52.84
CA ALA A 17 33.59 1.96 52.31
C ALA A 17 33.43 0.90 51.20
N HIS A 18 32.56 -0.08 51.43
CA HIS A 18 32.16 -1.04 50.40
C HIS A 18 31.37 -0.30 49.31
N ALA A 19 31.93 -0.27 48.09
CA ALA A 19 31.23 0.21 46.91
C ALA A 19 30.00 -0.67 46.65
N ALA A 20 28.80 -0.08 46.78
CA ALA A 20 27.56 -0.74 46.43
C ALA A 20 27.55 -1.07 44.93
N ARG A 21 27.39 -2.35 44.59
CA ARG A 21 27.15 -2.81 43.22
C ARG A 21 25.85 -2.20 42.73
N THR A 22 25.93 -1.22 41.83
CA THR A 22 24.78 -0.76 41.05
C THR A 22 24.29 -1.93 40.19
N GLY A 23 23.19 -2.56 40.61
CA GLY A 23 22.52 -3.57 39.79
C GLY A 23 22.14 -2.96 38.45
N ARG A 24 22.49 -3.62 37.34
CA ARG A 24 22.00 -3.26 36.01
C ARG A 24 20.48 -3.40 36.04
N VAL A 25 19.76 -2.28 36.03
CA VAL A 25 18.33 -2.26 35.77
C VAL A 25 18.16 -2.73 34.34
N ALA A 26 17.59 -3.93 34.14
CA ALA A 26 17.22 -4.39 32.82
C ALA A 26 16.16 -3.42 32.25
N PRO A 27 16.30 -2.97 30.99
CA PRO A 27 15.27 -2.15 30.38
C PRO A 27 13.94 -2.93 30.39
N PRO A 28 12.80 -2.25 30.61
CA PRO A 28 11.51 -2.90 30.57
C PRO A 28 11.33 -3.60 29.21
N PRO A 29 10.71 -4.79 29.18
CA PRO A 29 10.40 -5.44 27.90
C PRO A 29 9.58 -4.47 27.05
N SER A 30 10.05 -4.20 25.83
CA SER A 30 9.29 -3.43 24.84
C SER A 30 7.89 -4.01 24.76
N ALA A 31 6.86 -3.18 24.95
CA ALA A 31 5.47 -3.60 24.83
C ALA A 31 5.31 -4.34 23.49
N ALA A 32 4.88 -5.60 23.53
CA ALA A 32 4.65 -6.38 22.33
C ALA A 32 3.56 -5.66 21.52
N VAL A 33 3.93 -5.11 20.36
CA VAL A 33 2.98 -4.46 19.48
C VAL A 33 2.01 -5.54 18.98
N GLN A 34 0.75 -5.42 19.35
CA GLN A 34 -0.30 -6.36 18.96
C GLN A 34 -0.38 -6.44 17.43
N PRO A 35 -0.57 -7.64 16.85
CA PRO A 35 -0.76 -7.77 15.42
C PRO A 35 -1.95 -6.94 14.93
N VAL A 36 -1.80 -6.30 13.77
CA VAL A 36 -2.89 -5.55 13.12
C VAL A 36 -3.44 -6.37 11.96
N ARG A 37 -4.76 -6.49 11.86
CA ARG A 37 -5.45 -7.23 10.80
C ARG A 37 -6.12 -6.26 9.83
N ILE A 38 -5.86 -6.45 8.55
CA ILE A 38 -6.31 -5.58 7.46
C ILE A 38 -7.05 -6.47 6.45
N ALA A 39 -8.22 -6.04 6.02
CA ALA A 39 -8.93 -6.68 4.92
C ALA A 39 -8.45 -6.10 3.58
N LEU A 40 -8.15 -6.97 2.63
CA LEU A 40 -7.77 -6.62 1.26
C LEU A 40 -8.84 -7.14 0.29
N ILE A 41 -9.35 -6.25 -0.56
CA ILE A 41 -10.37 -6.53 -1.57
C ILE A 41 -10.06 -5.80 -2.88
N ALA A 42 -10.61 -6.29 -3.98
CA ALA A 42 -10.60 -5.66 -5.29
C ALA A 42 -11.88 -6.07 -6.04
N ASP A 43 -12.39 -5.21 -6.93
CA ASP A 43 -13.59 -5.51 -7.73
C ASP A 43 -14.83 -5.89 -6.89
N VAL A 44 -15.04 -5.22 -5.75
CA VAL A 44 -16.17 -5.49 -4.83
C VAL A 44 -16.73 -4.18 -4.27
N PRO A 45 -17.85 -3.65 -4.80
CA PRO A 45 -18.74 -4.29 -5.76
C PRO A 45 -18.26 -4.10 -7.20
N GLN A 46 -18.22 -5.17 -7.98
CA GLN A 46 -18.02 -5.03 -9.43
C GLN A 46 -19.31 -4.65 -10.16
N TRP A 47 -20.49 -5.02 -9.66
CA TRP A 47 -21.77 -4.80 -10.35
C TRP A 47 -22.85 -4.34 -9.35
N PRO A 48 -23.99 -3.78 -9.80
CA PRO A 48 -25.03 -3.30 -8.88
C PRO A 48 -25.59 -4.42 -8.00
N ALA A 49 -25.67 -5.65 -8.54
CA ALA A 49 -26.12 -6.82 -7.79
C ALA A 49 -25.24 -7.16 -6.58
N ALA A 50 -23.97 -6.74 -6.58
CA ALA A 50 -23.03 -7.01 -5.49
C ALA A 50 -23.01 -5.92 -4.42
N GLU A 51 -23.76 -4.82 -4.57
CA GLU A 51 -23.74 -3.70 -3.61
C GLU A 51 -24.17 -4.11 -2.20
N ALA A 52 -25.30 -4.80 -2.07
CA ALA A 52 -25.82 -5.24 -0.77
C ALA A 52 -24.89 -6.26 -0.11
N ASP A 53 -24.40 -7.23 -0.88
CA ASP A 53 -23.44 -8.22 -0.38
C ASP A 53 -22.10 -7.58 0.00
N THR A 54 -21.70 -6.50 -0.67
CA THR A 54 -20.50 -5.73 -0.30
C THR A 54 -20.69 -5.02 1.03
N ALA A 55 -21.84 -4.38 1.26
CA ALA A 55 -22.15 -3.79 2.56
C ALA A 55 -22.13 -4.84 3.68
N ALA A 56 -22.74 -6.00 3.45
CA ALA A 56 -22.70 -7.13 4.38
C ALA A 56 -21.27 -7.67 4.60
N LEU A 57 -20.43 -7.65 3.58
CA LEU A 57 -19.02 -8.02 3.70
C LEU A 57 -18.25 -7.05 4.59
N PHE A 58 -18.52 -5.74 4.50
CA PHE A 58 -17.92 -4.75 5.38
C PHE A 58 -18.35 -4.93 6.84
N ASP A 59 -19.61 -5.25 7.10
CA ASP A 59 -20.10 -5.60 8.43
C ASP A 59 -19.43 -6.86 8.97
N LEU A 60 -19.24 -7.89 8.13
CA LEU A 60 -18.50 -9.10 8.49
C LEU A 60 -17.06 -8.79 8.87
N MET A 61 -16.36 -7.94 8.12
CA MET A 61 -14.99 -7.51 8.43
C MET A 61 -14.91 -6.73 9.74
N ALA A 62 -15.91 -5.88 10.01
CA ALA A 62 -16.02 -5.15 11.28
C ALA A 62 -16.22 -6.10 12.47
N ASN A 63 -17.11 -7.08 12.32
CA ASN A 63 -17.35 -8.12 13.33
C ASN A 63 -16.12 -9.01 13.56
N GLN A 64 -15.30 -9.22 12.53
CA GLN A 64 -14.01 -9.90 12.64
C GLN A 64 -12.88 -8.99 13.16
N GLN A 65 -13.19 -7.77 13.60
CA GLN A 65 -12.25 -6.80 14.19
C GLN A 65 -11.08 -6.45 13.26
N MET A 66 -11.34 -6.31 11.95
CA MET A 66 -10.37 -5.70 11.03
C MET A 66 -10.14 -4.23 11.41
N ALA A 67 -8.91 -3.77 11.30
CA ALA A 67 -8.53 -2.39 11.61
C ALA A 67 -8.74 -1.43 10.43
N LEU A 68 -8.67 -1.95 9.21
CA LEU A 68 -8.71 -1.21 7.95
C LEU A 68 -9.20 -2.13 6.84
N ILE A 69 -9.96 -1.58 5.89
CA ILE A 69 -10.22 -2.18 4.59
C ILE A 69 -9.35 -1.46 3.55
N VAL A 70 -8.64 -2.21 2.73
CA VAL A 70 -7.89 -1.70 1.57
C VAL A 70 -8.58 -2.24 0.32
N HIS A 71 -9.14 -1.32 -0.46
CA HIS A 71 -9.82 -1.61 -1.72
C HIS A 71 -8.90 -1.25 -2.89
N ALA A 72 -8.38 -2.27 -3.57
CA ALA A 72 -7.43 -2.15 -4.66
C ALA A 72 -8.12 -1.85 -6.00
N GLY A 73 -9.09 -0.93 -6.04
CA GLY A 73 -9.80 -0.53 -7.27
C GLY A 73 -10.91 -1.47 -7.73
N GLY A 74 -11.65 -1.06 -8.74
CA GLY A 74 -12.71 -1.88 -9.34
C GLY A 74 -14.06 -1.67 -8.66
N ILE A 75 -14.54 -0.44 -8.65
CA ILE A 75 -15.84 -0.11 -8.01
C ILE A 75 -17.02 -0.32 -8.95
N LYS A 76 -16.75 -0.67 -10.21
CA LYS A 76 -17.74 -0.96 -11.24
C LYS A 76 -17.19 -1.92 -12.29
N GLY A 77 -18.09 -2.48 -13.08
CA GLY A 77 -17.76 -3.43 -14.13
C GLY A 77 -17.18 -2.76 -15.36
N ASP A 78 -16.53 -3.57 -16.18
CA ASP A 78 -15.93 -3.18 -17.46
C ASP A 78 -16.98 -2.75 -18.51
N THR A 79 -18.24 -3.13 -18.34
CA THR A 79 -19.37 -2.73 -19.21
C THR A 79 -20.36 -1.77 -18.52
N GLU A 80 -20.09 -1.34 -17.28
CA GLU A 80 -20.92 -0.33 -16.63
C GLU A 80 -20.56 1.09 -17.07
N SER A 81 -21.57 1.96 -17.13
CA SER A 81 -21.37 3.38 -17.40
C SER A 81 -20.43 4.03 -16.37
N CYS A 82 -19.55 4.92 -16.83
CA CYS A 82 -18.78 5.82 -15.96
C CYS A 82 -19.55 7.11 -15.58
N GLY A 83 -20.87 7.10 -15.75
CA GLY A 83 -21.73 8.21 -15.37
C GLY A 83 -21.81 8.41 -13.86
N ASP A 84 -22.06 9.65 -13.47
CA ASP A 84 -22.12 10.08 -12.07
C ASP A 84 -23.13 9.29 -11.23
N ALA A 85 -24.21 8.77 -11.82
CA ALA A 85 -25.17 7.94 -11.10
C ALA A 85 -24.52 6.68 -10.51
N VAL A 86 -23.70 5.98 -11.30
CA VAL A 86 -22.98 4.77 -10.85
C VAL A 86 -21.93 5.16 -9.82
N LEU A 87 -21.09 6.15 -10.13
CA LEU A 87 -20.02 6.60 -9.21
C LEU A 87 -20.58 7.06 -7.85
N ASN A 88 -21.68 7.81 -7.82
CA ASN A 88 -22.28 8.26 -6.57
C ASN A 88 -22.88 7.11 -5.74
N VAL A 89 -23.48 6.11 -6.37
CA VAL A 89 -23.98 4.93 -5.64
C VAL A 89 -22.82 4.17 -5.02
N ARG A 90 -21.76 3.92 -5.81
CA ARG A 90 -20.57 3.20 -5.34
C ARG A 90 -19.83 3.95 -4.25
N GLN A 91 -19.72 5.28 -4.36
CA GLN A 91 -19.14 6.11 -3.31
C GLN A 91 -19.90 5.95 -1.99
N ARG A 92 -21.24 5.98 -2.00
CA ARG A 92 -22.04 5.77 -0.78
C ARG A 92 -21.82 4.40 -0.16
N VAL A 93 -21.80 3.32 -0.95
CA VAL A 93 -21.52 1.97 -0.43
C VAL A 93 -20.17 1.92 0.31
N LEU A 94 -19.14 2.52 -0.28
CA LEU A 94 -17.79 2.55 0.30
C LEU A 94 -17.71 3.46 1.54
N ASP A 95 -18.43 4.58 1.55
CA ASP A 95 -18.43 5.55 2.66
C ASP A 95 -19.29 5.09 3.86
N GLU A 96 -20.25 4.19 3.63
CA GLU A 96 -21.04 3.57 4.69
C GLU A 96 -20.32 2.40 5.39
N ALA A 97 -19.14 2.00 4.91
CA ALA A 97 -18.32 0.96 5.55
C ALA A 97 -18.15 1.25 7.06
N PRO A 98 -18.36 0.28 7.97
CA PRO A 98 -18.20 0.51 9.42
C PRO A 98 -16.74 0.78 9.83
N LEU A 99 -15.79 0.39 8.98
CA LEU A 99 -14.37 0.50 9.19
C LEU A 99 -13.76 1.59 8.30
N PRO A 100 -12.57 2.12 8.67
CA PRO A 100 -11.75 2.90 7.74
C PRO A 100 -11.52 2.13 6.44
N LEU A 101 -11.71 2.80 5.30
CA LEU A 101 -11.54 2.22 3.97
C LEU A 101 -10.59 3.07 3.12
N LEU A 102 -9.43 2.50 2.81
CA LEU A 102 -8.47 3.07 1.86
C LEU A 102 -8.75 2.54 0.46
N TYR A 103 -9.23 3.40 -0.42
CA TYR A 103 -9.52 3.09 -1.82
C TYR A 103 -8.42 3.64 -2.74
N VAL A 104 -8.00 2.83 -3.72
CA VAL A 104 -7.17 3.26 -4.85
C VAL A 104 -7.90 3.00 -6.17
N PRO A 105 -7.83 3.89 -7.18
CA PRO A 105 -8.53 3.66 -8.45
C PRO A 105 -7.95 2.50 -9.28
N GLY A 106 -8.84 1.74 -9.93
CA GLY A 106 -8.53 0.79 -11.01
C GLY A 106 -8.85 1.34 -12.41
N GLU A 107 -8.57 0.56 -13.45
CA GLU A 107 -8.79 0.92 -14.86
C GLU A 107 -10.27 1.11 -15.18
N ASN A 108 -11.12 0.22 -14.66
CA ASN A 108 -12.57 0.29 -14.87
C ASN A 108 -13.14 1.56 -14.24
N ASP A 109 -12.49 2.13 -13.23
CA ASP A 109 -13.02 3.27 -12.50
C ASP A 109 -12.88 4.57 -13.31
N TRP A 110 -11.90 4.67 -14.22
CA TRP A 110 -11.64 5.88 -15.00
C TRP A 110 -10.96 5.67 -16.37
N ALA A 111 -9.94 4.81 -16.46
CA ALA A 111 -9.08 4.69 -17.65
C ALA A 111 -9.83 4.11 -18.86
N GLU A 112 -10.72 3.14 -18.61
CA GLU A 112 -11.51 2.49 -19.65
C GLU A 112 -12.77 3.28 -20.04
N CYS A 113 -13.09 4.38 -19.35
CA CYS A 113 -14.35 5.10 -19.54
C CYS A 113 -14.58 5.67 -20.94
N GLN A 114 -13.50 5.80 -21.73
CA GLN A 114 -13.55 6.17 -23.15
C GLN A 114 -14.17 5.09 -24.05
N LYS A 115 -14.33 3.86 -23.58
CA LYS A 115 -14.93 2.78 -24.37
C LYS A 115 -16.43 3.07 -24.57
N PRO A 116 -17.00 2.73 -25.74
CA PRO A 116 -18.43 2.91 -26.01
C PRO A 116 -19.35 2.28 -24.97
N VAL A 117 -19.00 1.08 -24.50
CA VAL A 117 -19.76 0.34 -23.47
C VAL A 117 -19.80 1.06 -22.12
N ASN A 118 -18.86 1.97 -21.85
CA ASN A 118 -18.81 2.75 -20.61
C ASN A 118 -19.39 4.17 -20.76
N GLY A 119 -19.84 4.55 -21.96
CA GLY A 119 -20.44 5.86 -22.26
C GLY A 119 -19.50 6.89 -22.88
N GLU A 120 -18.33 6.49 -23.40
CA GLU A 120 -17.40 7.36 -24.17
C GLU A 120 -16.94 8.62 -23.42
N PHE A 121 -16.81 8.54 -22.10
CA PHE A 121 -16.34 9.67 -21.30
C PHE A 121 -14.83 9.92 -21.51
N ASP A 122 -14.40 11.17 -21.32
CA ASP A 122 -12.96 11.46 -21.23
C ASP A 122 -12.39 10.85 -19.94
N ALA A 123 -11.36 10.01 -20.10
CA ALA A 123 -10.78 9.26 -18.97
C ALA A 123 -10.18 10.19 -17.90
N VAL A 124 -9.53 11.28 -18.30
CA VAL A 124 -8.88 12.21 -17.35
C VAL A 124 -9.92 13.00 -16.58
N GLU A 125 -10.99 13.41 -17.25
CA GLU A 125 -12.14 14.03 -16.62
C GLU A 125 -12.81 13.08 -15.61
N ARG A 126 -13.00 11.80 -15.96
CA ARG A 126 -13.50 10.79 -14.99
C ARG A 126 -12.55 10.58 -13.81
N LEU A 127 -11.23 10.58 -14.02
CA LEU A 127 -10.26 10.52 -12.93
C LEU A 127 -10.37 11.75 -12.01
N ASN A 128 -10.56 12.94 -12.57
CA ASN A 128 -10.82 14.15 -11.77
C ASN A 128 -12.12 14.03 -10.98
N ARG A 129 -13.17 13.46 -11.58
CA ARG A 129 -14.43 13.20 -10.90
C ARG A 129 -14.27 12.25 -9.72
N LEU A 130 -13.48 11.17 -9.86
CA LEU A 130 -13.13 10.30 -8.74
C LEU A 130 -12.42 11.06 -7.63
N ARG A 131 -11.51 11.99 -7.96
CA ARG A 131 -10.80 12.80 -6.96
C ARG A 131 -11.73 13.68 -6.13
N GLU A 132 -12.75 14.24 -6.75
CA GLU A 132 -13.77 15.03 -6.06
C GLU A 132 -14.64 14.17 -5.14
N LEU A 133 -15.09 13.00 -5.62
CA LEU A 133 -16.05 12.15 -4.91
C LEU A 133 -15.42 11.30 -3.80
N TYR A 134 -14.26 10.68 -4.08
CA TYR A 134 -13.65 9.68 -3.20
C TYR A 134 -12.52 10.22 -2.35
N PHE A 135 -11.94 11.37 -2.72
CA PHE A 135 -10.78 11.96 -2.02
C PHE A 135 -10.99 13.42 -1.56
N PRO A 136 -12.19 13.78 -1.03
CA PRO A 136 -12.50 15.18 -0.70
C PRO A 136 -11.65 15.71 0.47
N VAL A 137 -11.19 14.82 1.36
CA VAL A 137 -10.43 15.16 2.57
C VAL A 137 -9.22 14.24 2.74
N ASP A 138 -8.30 14.61 3.64
CA ASP A 138 -7.07 13.87 3.95
C ASP A 138 -7.32 12.76 4.98
N ALA A 139 -8.37 11.97 4.74
CA ALA A 139 -8.75 10.80 5.53
C ALA A 139 -9.22 9.66 4.62
N THR A 140 -9.28 8.44 5.17
CA THR A 140 -9.94 7.28 4.53
C THR A 140 -11.44 7.51 4.40
N LEU A 141 -12.09 6.74 3.52
CA LEU A 141 -13.55 6.60 3.47
C LEU A 141 -14.05 5.79 4.68
N GLY A 142 -15.37 5.70 4.80
CA GLY A 142 -16.06 4.89 5.81
C GLY A 142 -16.57 5.73 6.98
N ARG A 143 -17.53 5.18 7.74
CA ARG A 143 -18.13 5.84 8.92
C ARG A 143 -17.11 6.15 10.01
N ARG A 144 -16.03 5.35 10.08
CA ARG A 144 -14.85 5.60 10.91
C ARG A 144 -13.70 5.93 9.98
N THR A 145 -13.04 7.05 10.19
CA THR A 145 -11.95 7.48 9.32
C THR A 145 -10.60 7.44 10.03
N LEU A 146 -9.54 7.26 9.25
CA LEU A 146 -8.16 7.42 9.67
C LEU A 146 -7.48 8.51 8.83
N PRO A 147 -6.58 9.32 9.41
CA PRO A 147 -5.85 10.31 8.64
C PRO A 147 -4.92 9.64 7.62
N VAL A 148 -4.82 10.23 6.43
CA VAL A 148 -3.88 9.79 5.39
C VAL A 148 -3.04 10.97 4.92
N THR A 149 -1.80 10.72 4.51
CA THR A 149 -1.02 11.70 3.76
C THR A 149 -1.29 11.49 2.28
N ARG A 150 -1.66 12.55 1.56
CA ARG A 150 -1.91 12.47 0.12
C ARG A 150 -0.71 12.98 -0.66
N GLN A 151 -0.55 12.52 -1.89
CA GLN A 151 0.51 13.05 -2.76
C GLN A 151 0.31 14.53 -3.07
N SER A 152 -0.95 14.98 -3.11
CA SER A 152 -1.34 16.38 -3.33
C SER A 152 -0.81 17.38 -2.31
N ASP A 153 -0.34 16.93 -1.15
CA ASP A 153 0.27 17.79 -0.12
C ASP A 153 1.59 18.40 -0.64
N GLN A 154 2.18 17.79 -1.68
CA GLN A 154 3.35 18.29 -2.36
C GLN A 154 2.93 19.25 -3.47
N ALA A 155 3.46 20.48 -3.45
CA ALA A 155 3.07 21.54 -4.39
C ALA A 155 3.19 21.13 -5.88
N MET A 156 4.22 20.35 -6.23
CA MET A 156 4.44 19.84 -7.58
C MET A 156 3.38 18.81 -8.04
N PHE A 157 2.70 18.14 -7.11
CA PHE A 157 1.79 17.03 -7.38
C PHE A 157 0.36 17.29 -6.85
N ARG A 158 -0.06 18.55 -6.73
CA ARG A 158 -1.38 18.95 -6.21
C ARG A 158 -2.56 18.23 -6.86
N SER A 159 -2.44 17.89 -8.14
CA SER A 159 -3.48 17.18 -8.90
C SER A 159 -3.62 15.70 -8.54
N TYR A 160 -2.66 15.09 -7.84
CA TYR A 160 -2.63 13.64 -7.56
C TYR A 160 -3.19 13.32 -6.16
N ARG A 161 -4.47 13.61 -5.92
CA ARG A 161 -5.13 13.35 -4.62
C ARG A 161 -5.42 11.87 -4.36
N GLU A 162 -5.50 11.06 -5.41
CA GLU A 162 -5.84 9.64 -5.35
C GLU A 162 -4.74 8.77 -4.74
N ASN A 163 -3.50 9.24 -4.76
CA ASN A 163 -2.39 8.58 -4.12
C ASN A 163 -2.33 8.95 -2.63
N ALA A 164 -2.38 7.95 -1.76
CA ALA A 164 -2.42 8.14 -0.32
C ALA A 164 -1.52 7.13 0.41
N ARG A 165 -1.02 7.52 1.58
CA ARG A 165 -0.23 6.64 2.45
C ARG A 165 -0.58 6.85 3.91
N MET A 166 -0.40 5.79 4.69
CA MET A 166 -0.59 5.81 6.13
C MET A 166 0.31 4.78 6.79
N VAL A 167 0.66 5.03 8.06
CA VAL A 167 1.37 4.05 8.88
C VAL A 167 0.34 3.34 9.75
N LEU A 168 0.35 2.01 9.72
CA LEU A 168 -0.53 1.17 10.54
C LEU A 168 0.22 -0.11 10.90
N GLY A 169 0.27 -0.47 12.18
CA GLY A 169 0.98 -1.69 12.61
C GLY A 169 2.47 -1.70 12.22
N ASN A 170 3.18 -0.59 12.44
CA ASN A 170 4.60 -0.41 12.08
C ASN A 170 4.98 -0.68 10.61
N VAL A 171 4.01 -0.65 9.69
CA VAL A 171 4.26 -0.71 8.25
C VAL A 171 3.66 0.50 7.54
N LEU A 172 4.25 0.86 6.41
CA LEU A 172 3.73 1.91 5.55
C LEU A 172 2.82 1.32 4.48
N ILE A 173 1.55 1.66 4.48
CA ILE A 173 0.61 1.34 3.41
C ILE A 173 0.67 2.47 2.38
N VAL A 174 0.86 2.14 1.12
CA VAL A 174 1.06 3.06 0.00
C VAL A 174 0.07 2.70 -1.10
N GLY A 175 -1.00 3.46 -1.20
CA GLY A 175 -1.94 3.39 -2.30
C GLY A 175 -1.45 4.20 -3.51
N MET A 176 -1.54 3.59 -4.70
CA MET A 176 -1.11 4.20 -5.95
C MET A 176 -2.13 3.96 -7.05
N ASN A 177 -2.44 5.00 -7.83
CA ASN A 177 -3.16 4.89 -9.10
C ASN A 177 -2.25 4.22 -10.13
N LEU A 178 -2.34 2.90 -10.16
CA LEU A 178 -1.66 1.99 -11.07
C LEU A 178 -2.76 1.11 -11.70
N PRO A 179 -3.53 1.66 -12.67
CA PRO A 179 -4.63 0.97 -13.32
C PRO A 179 -4.08 -0.13 -14.23
N GLY A 180 -4.94 -1.11 -14.53
CA GLY A 180 -4.75 -2.10 -15.59
C GLY A 180 -4.66 -1.47 -16.97
N ASP A 181 -5.03 -2.25 -18.00
CA ASP A 181 -4.95 -1.82 -19.41
C ASP A 181 -3.59 -1.18 -19.76
N ASN A 182 -2.51 -1.92 -19.44
CA ASN A 182 -1.14 -1.48 -19.65
C ASN A 182 -0.82 -0.11 -19.02
N ASN A 183 -1.33 0.15 -17.81
CA ASN A 183 -1.14 1.40 -17.07
C ASN A 183 -1.70 2.62 -17.80
N HIS A 184 -2.73 2.45 -18.65
CA HIS A 184 -3.26 3.47 -19.55
C HIS A 184 -2.20 4.04 -20.54
N TYR A 185 -1.17 3.26 -20.86
CA TYR A 185 -0.19 3.63 -21.89
C TYR A 185 -0.79 3.49 -23.30
N ARG A 186 -0.69 4.56 -24.10
CA ARG A 186 -1.12 4.58 -25.50
C ARG A 186 0.08 4.50 -26.44
N THR A 187 -0.05 3.82 -27.58
CA THR A 187 1.04 3.78 -28.58
C THR A 187 1.06 5.02 -29.49
N GLU A 188 -0.04 5.77 -29.52
CA GLU A 188 -0.19 6.97 -30.34
C GLU A 188 0.65 8.13 -29.80
N GLY A 189 1.55 8.65 -30.65
CA GLY A 189 2.40 9.79 -30.31
C GLY A 189 1.58 11.01 -29.89
N GLY A 190 1.99 11.70 -28.83
CA GLY A 190 1.34 12.91 -28.34
C GLY A 190 0.09 12.70 -27.46
N ARG A 191 -0.38 11.46 -27.25
CA ARG A 191 -1.57 11.16 -26.42
C ARG A 191 -1.23 10.51 -25.07
N ASN A 192 0.03 10.51 -24.67
CA ASN A 192 0.52 9.91 -23.42
C ASN A 192 0.79 10.90 -22.29
N GLY A 193 0.40 12.18 -22.43
CA GLY A 193 0.72 13.19 -21.40
C GLY A 193 0.28 12.78 -20.01
N GLU A 194 -0.96 12.27 -19.87
CA GLU A 194 -1.46 11.72 -18.60
C GLU A 194 -0.56 10.61 -18.06
N PHE A 195 -0.25 9.59 -18.86
CA PHE A 195 0.59 8.47 -18.46
C PHE A 195 1.99 8.94 -18.04
N GLU A 196 2.61 9.82 -18.81
CA GLU A 196 3.97 10.30 -18.56
C GLU A 196 4.07 11.10 -17.27
N ASP A 197 3.11 11.99 -17.03
CA ASP A 197 3.03 12.81 -15.83
C ASP A 197 2.67 11.96 -14.61
N ARG A 198 1.66 11.07 -14.70
CA ARG A 198 1.29 10.15 -13.61
C ARG A 198 2.41 9.19 -13.29
N ARG A 199 3.14 8.67 -14.29
CA ARG A 199 4.32 7.83 -14.06
C ARG A 199 5.38 8.58 -13.25
N GLU A 200 5.65 9.84 -13.56
CA GLU A 200 6.63 10.64 -12.80
C GLU A 200 6.14 10.93 -11.38
N ALA A 201 4.85 11.27 -11.22
CA ALA A 201 4.23 11.43 -9.91
C ALA A 201 4.33 10.13 -9.08
N ASN A 202 3.94 8.98 -9.64
CA ASN A 202 4.03 7.68 -8.99
C ASN A 202 5.47 7.30 -8.65
N ARG A 203 6.43 7.64 -9.53
CA ARG A 203 7.86 7.41 -9.29
C ARG A 203 8.33 8.17 -8.06
N GLN A 204 8.01 9.46 -7.97
CA GLN A 204 8.37 10.27 -6.82
C GLN A 204 7.69 9.77 -5.54
N TRP A 205 6.41 9.44 -5.62
CA TRP A 205 5.60 8.95 -4.51
C TRP A 205 6.18 7.68 -3.90
N LEU A 206 6.50 6.68 -4.74
CA LEU A 206 7.08 5.42 -4.31
C LEU A 206 8.48 5.63 -3.71
N SER A 207 9.32 6.46 -4.33
CA SER A 207 10.65 6.78 -3.78
C SER A 207 10.54 7.39 -2.39
N ARG A 208 9.64 8.36 -2.19
CA ARG A 208 9.46 9.02 -0.90
C ARG A 208 8.90 8.06 0.16
N ALA A 209 8.04 7.13 -0.24
CA ALA A 209 7.51 6.10 0.66
C ALA A 209 8.62 5.21 1.23
N PHE A 210 9.52 4.71 0.39
CA PHE A 210 10.67 3.91 0.85
C PHE A 210 11.62 4.72 1.74
N SER A 211 11.94 5.98 1.37
CA SER A 211 12.75 6.83 2.24
C SER A 211 12.08 7.11 3.59
N LEU A 212 10.75 7.26 3.62
CA LEU A 212 10.01 7.43 4.87
C LEU A 212 10.05 6.18 5.74
N ALA A 213 9.90 5.00 5.12
CA ALA A 213 9.98 3.72 5.81
C ALA A 213 11.37 3.48 6.42
N GLU A 214 12.44 3.82 5.70
CA GLU A 214 13.81 3.77 6.22
C GLU A 214 14.04 4.78 7.35
N GLN A 215 13.62 6.03 7.17
CA GLN A 215 13.78 7.10 8.18
C GLN A 215 13.06 6.80 9.50
N ARG A 216 11.95 6.05 9.44
CA ARG A 216 11.13 5.70 10.59
C ARG A 216 11.35 4.28 11.09
N ASP A 217 12.31 3.55 10.53
CA ASP A 217 12.61 2.17 10.86
C ASP A 217 11.36 1.26 10.85
N LEU A 218 10.53 1.42 9.81
CA LEU A 218 9.32 0.61 9.65
C LEU A 218 9.70 -0.81 9.22
N ASP A 219 8.94 -1.79 9.70
CA ASP A 219 9.18 -3.21 9.43
C ASP A 219 8.86 -3.61 7.99
N GLY A 220 8.00 -2.84 7.33
CA GLY A 220 7.63 -3.11 5.95
C GLY A 220 6.87 -2.00 5.23
N VAL A 221 6.72 -2.22 3.92
CA VAL A 221 5.96 -1.37 2.99
C VAL A 221 4.93 -2.24 2.26
N VAL A 222 3.66 -1.85 2.30
CA VAL A 222 2.58 -2.45 1.52
C VAL A 222 2.25 -1.52 0.36
N VAL A 223 2.59 -1.90 -0.86
CA VAL A 223 2.26 -1.18 -2.09
C VAL A 223 0.98 -1.75 -2.67
N VAL A 224 -0.01 -0.90 -2.90
CA VAL A 224 -1.34 -1.28 -3.38
C VAL A 224 -1.61 -0.55 -4.70
N GLY A 225 -1.96 -1.30 -5.73
CA GLY A 225 -2.48 -0.80 -7.00
C GLY A 225 -3.47 -1.81 -7.55
N HIS A 226 -4.22 -1.47 -8.60
CA HIS A 226 -5.17 -2.40 -9.18
C HIS A 226 -4.48 -3.42 -10.09
N ALA A 227 -3.58 -2.97 -10.96
CA ALA A 227 -2.99 -3.79 -12.02
C ALA A 227 -2.04 -4.90 -11.54
N ASP A 228 -2.03 -6.02 -12.27
CA ASP A 228 -0.87 -6.91 -12.33
C ASP A 228 0.23 -6.27 -13.19
N PRO A 229 1.42 -5.95 -12.64
CA PRO A 229 2.54 -5.41 -13.40
C PRO A 229 3.18 -6.40 -14.40
N MET A 230 2.70 -7.64 -14.47
CA MET A 230 3.15 -8.73 -15.35
C MET A 230 4.65 -9.03 -15.16
N PHE A 231 5.01 -9.50 -13.97
CA PHE A 231 6.36 -10.01 -13.69
C PHE A 231 6.64 -11.31 -14.45
N GLY A 232 7.92 -11.67 -14.64
CA GLY A 232 8.30 -12.92 -15.30
C GLY A 232 8.17 -12.93 -16.82
N ASN A 233 7.72 -11.85 -17.47
CA ASN A 233 7.67 -11.71 -18.93
C ASN A 233 9.04 -11.37 -19.58
N GLY A 234 10.14 -11.55 -18.85
CA GLY A 234 11.50 -11.27 -19.31
C GLY A 234 11.90 -9.79 -19.27
N TRP A 235 11.09 -8.91 -18.67
CA TRP A 235 11.41 -7.49 -18.50
C TRP A 235 12.73 -7.26 -17.75
N GLU A 236 13.15 -8.20 -16.89
CA GLU A 236 14.36 -8.12 -16.08
C GLU A 236 15.63 -8.05 -16.95
N LYS A 237 15.59 -8.70 -18.13
CA LYS A 237 16.68 -8.75 -19.11
C LYS A 237 16.71 -7.52 -20.02
N ARG A 238 15.65 -6.69 -19.99
CA ARG A 238 15.61 -5.46 -20.79
C ARG A 238 16.53 -4.44 -20.13
N GLY A 239 17.71 -4.23 -20.72
CA GLY A 239 18.69 -3.21 -20.32
C GLY A 239 18.16 -1.78 -20.43
N LYS A 240 19.00 -0.77 -20.17
CA LYS A 240 18.62 0.63 -20.46
C LYS A 240 18.23 0.73 -21.94
N PRO A 241 17.09 1.37 -22.29
CA PRO A 241 16.69 1.50 -23.67
C PRO A 241 17.82 2.12 -24.48
N THR A 242 18.29 1.41 -25.50
CA THR A 242 19.26 1.95 -26.46
C THR A 242 18.51 2.64 -27.60
N LEU A 243 19.19 3.52 -28.34
CA LEU A 243 18.62 4.12 -29.56
C LEU A 243 18.20 3.04 -30.58
N PHE A 244 18.86 1.88 -30.57
CA PHE A 244 18.52 0.73 -31.41
C PHE A 244 17.23 0.00 -30.97
N ASP A 245 16.90 -0.01 -29.68
CA ASP A 245 15.63 -0.58 -29.19
C ASP A 245 14.42 0.22 -29.70
N GLY A 246 14.59 1.51 -29.99
CA GLY A 246 13.58 2.34 -30.64
C GLY A 246 13.30 1.93 -32.09
N PHE A 247 14.33 1.46 -32.82
CA PHE A 247 14.24 1.06 -34.22
C PHE A 247 13.69 -0.35 -34.43
N LEU A 248 13.89 -1.26 -33.46
CA LEU A 248 13.53 -2.69 -33.56
C LEU A 248 12.20 -3.07 -32.89
N ARG A 249 11.47 -2.09 -32.35
CA ARG A 249 10.26 -2.33 -31.55
C ARG A 249 9.09 -2.86 -32.40
N ARG A 250 8.96 -4.19 -32.46
CA ARG A 250 7.79 -4.92 -33.01
C ARG A 250 6.73 -5.29 -31.95
N GLY A 251 6.81 -4.79 -30.72
CA GLY A 251 5.89 -5.14 -29.64
C GLY A 251 5.42 -3.93 -28.81
N THR A 252 4.25 -4.07 -28.19
CA THR A 252 3.66 -3.06 -27.30
C THR A 252 4.62 -2.72 -26.16
N ARG A 253 4.82 -1.42 -25.90
CA ARG A 253 5.63 -0.97 -24.75
C ARG A 253 4.96 -1.46 -23.46
N ASP A 254 5.76 -2.02 -22.57
CA ASP A 254 5.37 -2.34 -21.20
C ASP A 254 5.21 -1.04 -20.40
N GLY A 255 3.97 -0.65 -20.13
CA GLY A 255 3.60 0.56 -19.37
C GLY A 255 3.94 0.49 -17.88
N TYR A 256 4.30 -0.68 -17.38
CA TYR A 256 4.73 -0.89 -16.00
C TYR A 256 6.26 -0.98 -15.85
N LEU A 257 7.02 -0.90 -16.96
CA LEU A 257 8.46 -1.16 -16.95
C LEU A 257 9.22 -0.29 -15.94
N GLU A 258 8.94 1.01 -15.91
CA GLU A 258 9.55 1.96 -15.00
C GLU A 258 9.19 1.66 -13.54
N PHE A 259 7.92 1.33 -13.26
CA PHE A 259 7.47 0.92 -11.94
C PHE A 259 8.20 -0.35 -11.47
N LYS A 260 8.27 -1.39 -12.31
CA LYS A 260 8.96 -2.66 -11.98
C LYS A 260 10.44 -2.45 -11.68
N ARG A 261 11.13 -1.64 -12.48
CA ARG A 261 12.55 -1.29 -12.28
C ARG A 261 12.75 -0.56 -10.96
N GLN A 262 11.92 0.43 -10.69
CA GLN A 262 12.03 1.22 -9.49
C GLN A 262 11.71 0.40 -8.23
N LEU A 263 10.65 -0.42 -8.27
CA LEU A 263 10.31 -1.29 -7.14
C LEU A 263 11.45 -2.27 -6.83
N ARG A 264 12.07 -2.88 -7.85
CA ARG A 264 13.27 -3.72 -7.68
C ARG A 264 14.42 -2.96 -7.02
N GLU A 265 14.70 -1.74 -7.47
CA GLU A 265 15.80 -0.94 -6.93
C GLU A 265 15.55 -0.55 -5.47
N LEU A 266 14.36 -0.03 -5.16
CA LEU A 266 14.01 0.43 -3.82
C LEU A 266 13.94 -0.76 -2.85
N ALA A 267 13.28 -1.86 -3.25
CA ALA A 267 13.21 -3.06 -2.43
C ALA A 267 14.58 -3.72 -2.22
N GLY A 268 15.53 -3.56 -3.14
CA GLY A 268 16.89 -4.10 -3.00
C GLY A 268 17.73 -3.37 -1.96
N LYS A 269 17.40 -2.10 -1.67
CA LYS A 269 18.08 -1.27 -0.65
C LYS A 269 17.38 -1.33 0.70
N TYR A 270 16.06 -1.55 0.69
CA TYR A 270 15.24 -1.57 1.89
C TYR A 270 15.42 -2.87 2.68
N LYS A 271 15.70 -2.72 3.99
CA LYS A 271 15.94 -3.84 4.91
C LYS A 271 14.66 -4.55 5.36
N GLY A 272 13.52 -3.87 5.30
CA GLY A 272 12.22 -4.41 5.69
C GLY A 272 11.57 -5.29 4.63
N GLN A 273 10.35 -5.75 4.92
CA GLN A 273 9.54 -6.55 3.99
C GLN A 273 8.72 -5.64 3.06
N VAL A 274 8.55 -6.05 1.82
CA VAL A 274 7.71 -5.37 0.82
C VAL A 274 6.59 -6.31 0.41
N LEU A 275 5.35 -5.85 0.52
CA LEU A 275 4.15 -6.54 0.03
C LEU A 275 3.57 -5.76 -1.14
N LEU A 276 3.47 -6.38 -2.31
CA LEU A 276 2.74 -5.83 -3.46
C LEU A 276 1.35 -6.47 -3.50
N VAL A 277 0.30 -5.67 -3.49
CA VAL A 277 -1.10 -6.11 -3.53
C VAL A 277 -1.74 -5.60 -4.81
N HIS A 278 -2.39 -6.49 -5.55
CA HIS A 278 -3.13 -6.15 -6.78
C HIS A 278 -4.34 -7.06 -7.03
N ALA A 279 -5.24 -6.61 -7.91
CA ALA A 279 -6.38 -7.37 -8.40
C ALA A 279 -5.94 -8.44 -9.42
N SER A 280 -6.64 -9.58 -9.49
CA SER A 280 -6.27 -10.68 -10.38
C SER A 280 -7.46 -11.53 -10.81
N ASP A 281 -7.71 -11.57 -12.12
CA ASP A 281 -8.68 -12.47 -12.75
C ASP A 281 -8.29 -13.95 -12.61
N SER A 282 -7.01 -14.24 -12.35
CA SER A 282 -6.52 -15.61 -12.10
C SER A 282 -6.81 -16.09 -10.67
N GLY A 283 -7.47 -15.27 -9.85
CA GLY A 283 -7.80 -15.56 -8.46
C GLY A 283 -6.65 -15.31 -7.49
N PHE A 284 -6.79 -15.88 -6.29
CA PHE A 284 -5.87 -15.66 -5.18
C PHE A 284 -4.53 -16.39 -5.37
N SER A 285 -3.43 -15.67 -5.25
CA SER A 285 -2.09 -16.28 -5.18
C SER A 285 -1.11 -15.43 -4.36
N VAL A 286 -0.08 -16.08 -3.82
CA VAL A 286 1.01 -15.44 -3.08
C VAL A 286 2.34 -15.97 -3.59
N ASP A 287 3.20 -15.09 -4.11
CA ASP A 287 4.49 -15.47 -4.67
C ASP A 287 5.61 -14.45 -4.41
N LYS A 288 6.80 -14.74 -4.96
CA LYS A 288 8.00 -13.87 -4.93
C LYS A 288 8.28 -13.41 -6.36
N PRO A 289 7.69 -12.29 -6.83
CA PRO A 289 7.68 -11.95 -8.25
C PRO A 289 8.99 -11.33 -8.75
N LEU A 290 9.78 -10.74 -7.85
CA LEU A 290 10.94 -9.93 -8.20
C LEU A 290 12.24 -10.72 -8.13
N ARG A 291 13.11 -10.46 -9.10
CA ARG A 291 14.49 -10.92 -9.15
C ARG A 291 15.45 -9.73 -9.12
N ASP A 292 16.56 -9.89 -8.42
CA ASP A 292 17.62 -8.88 -8.36
C ASP A 292 18.41 -8.81 -9.69
N ALA A 293 19.42 -7.94 -9.75
CA ALA A 293 20.26 -7.76 -10.93
C ALA A 293 21.06 -9.03 -11.32
N ALA A 294 21.31 -9.94 -10.39
CA ALA A 294 21.95 -11.23 -10.62
C ALA A 294 20.94 -12.34 -10.99
N GLY A 295 19.65 -12.01 -11.05
CA GLY A 295 18.57 -12.95 -11.38
C GLY A 295 18.09 -13.79 -10.20
N LYS A 296 18.57 -13.54 -8.97
CA LYS A 296 18.14 -14.25 -7.76
C LYS A 296 16.81 -13.66 -7.27
N ALA A 297 15.90 -14.54 -6.81
CA ALA A 297 14.63 -14.10 -6.24
C ALA A 297 14.85 -13.21 -5.00
N MET A 298 14.15 -12.09 -4.94
CA MET A 298 14.21 -11.15 -3.82
C MET A 298 13.30 -11.66 -2.70
N SER A 299 13.90 -12.22 -1.65
CA SER A 299 13.16 -12.85 -0.55
C SER A 299 12.32 -11.86 0.26
N ASN A 300 12.66 -10.57 0.26
CA ASN A 300 11.94 -9.52 0.96
C ASN A 300 10.74 -8.96 0.18
N VAL A 301 10.49 -9.39 -1.06
CA VAL A 301 9.33 -8.92 -1.85
C VAL A 301 8.33 -10.05 -2.02
N THR A 302 7.15 -9.90 -1.43
CA THR A 302 6.00 -10.80 -1.62
C THR A 302 4.95 -10.10 -2.47
N ARG A 303 4.29 -10.81 -3.37
CA ARG A 303 3.10 -10.33 -4.07
C ARG A 303 1.89 -11.12 -3.66
N VAL A 304 0.76 -10.43 -3.56
CA VAL A 304 -0.56 -10.98 -3.28
C VAL A 304 -1.47 -10.55 -4.42
N ALA A 305 -1.92 -11.55 -5.18
CA ALA A 305 -2.99 -11.39 -6.15
C ALA A 305 -4.31 -11.62 -5.41
N LEU A 306 -5.20 -10.63 -5.45
CA LEU A 306 -6.51 -10.68 -4.79
C LEU A 306 -7.53 -11.37 -5.72
N PRO A 307 -8.46 -12.17 -5.15
CA PRO A 307 -9.65 -12.57 -5.90
C PRO A 307 -10.51 -11.34 -6.22
N VAL A 308 -11.18 -11.38 -7.36
CA VAL A 308 -11.96 -10.26 -7.91
C VAL A 308 -13.42 -10.64 -8.14
N GLY A 309 -14.30 -9.65 -8.24
CA GLY A 309 -15.65 -9.78 -8.80
C GLY A 309 -16.67 -10.48 -7.90
N SER A 310 -16.32 -10.86 -6.67
CA SER A 310 -17.26 -11.54 -5.77
C SER A 310 -16.98 -11.23 -4.29
N PRO A 311 -18.02 -10.85 -3.50
CA PRO A 311 -17.92 -10.68 -2.06
C PRO A 311 -17.82 -12.01 -1.29
N SER A 312 -17.85 -13.16 -1.98
CA SER A 312 -17.78 -14.49 -1.37
C SER A 312 -16.39 -14.87 -0.85
N ARG A 313 -15.34 -14.18 -1.29
CA ARG A 313 -13.97 -14.37 -0.82
C ARG A 313 -13.27 -13.02 -0.69
N TRP A 314 -12.44 -12.90 0.33
CA TRP A 314 -11.61 -11.72 0.57
C TRP A 314 -10.29 -12.15 1.21
N THR A 315 -9.31 -11.26 1.27
CA THR A 315 -7.99 -11.60 1.79
C THR A 315 -7.72 -10.87 3.10
N GLU A 316 -7.34 -11.61 4.14
CA GLU A 316 -6.87 -11.05 5.40
C GLU A 316 -5.34 -10.93 5.38
N LEU A 317 -4.85 -9.72 5.66
CA LEU A 317 -3.47 -9.42 5.94
C LEU A 317 -3.28 -9.22 7.45
N THR A 318 -2.52 -10.10 8.08
CA THR A 318 -2.03 -9.89 9.45
C THR A 318 -0.63 -9.30 9.39
N VAL A 319 -0.47 -8.11 9.97
CA VAL A 319 0.81 -7.43 10.17
C VAL A 319 1.30 -7.69 11.58
N SER A 320 2.46 -8.33 11.72
CA SER A 320 3.09 -8.66 13.01
C SER A 320 4.43 -7.92 13.16
N PRO A 321 4.44 -6.73 13.80
CA PRO A 321 5.65 -5.94 13.96
C PRO A 321 6.76 -6.69 14.70
N GLY A 322 8.02 -6.43 14.34
CA GLY A 322 9.20 -7.08 14.93
C GLY A 322 9.35 -8.58 14.63
N SER A 323 8.43 -9.19 13.87
CA SER A 323 8.53 -10.58 13.42
C SER A 323 9.37 -10.69 12.14
N ARG A 324 10.08 -11.82 11.97
CA ARG A 324 10.72 -12.15 10.67
C ARG A 324 9.69 -12.33 9.54
N ALA A 325 8.45 -12.69 9.90
CA ALA A 325 7.32 -12.79 8.99
C ALA A 325 6.35 -11.63 9.26
N VAL A 326 6.74 -10.42 8.86
CA VAL A 326 5.96 -9.19 9.06
C VAL A 326 4.55 -9.33 8.49
N PHE A 327 4.43 -9.96 7.31
CA PHE A 327 3.16 -10.15 6.61
C PHE A 327 2.74 -11.62 6.59
N GLN A 328 1.53 -11.90 7.08
CA GLN A 328 0.84 -13.17 6.88
C GLN A 328 -0.46 -12.91 6.14
N VAL A 329 -0.69 -13.68 5.08
CA VAL A 329 -1.80 -13.47 4.15
C VAL A 329 -2.66 -14.74 4.13
N LYS A 330 -3.97 -14.59 4.29
CA LYS A 330 -4.92 -15.71 4.28
C LYS A 330 -6.14 -15.36 3.45
N LEU A 331 -6.54 -16.26 2.57
CA LEU A 331 -7.85 -16.19 1.93
C LEU A 331 -8.95 -16.52 2.95
N ARG A 332 -10.05 -15.79 2.92
CA ARG A 332 -11.18 -15.90 3.84
C ARG A 332 -12.46 -16.03 3.04
N ASP A 333 -13.41 -16.76 3.61
CA ASP A 333 -14.78 -16.76 3.13
C ASP A 333 -15.46 -15.44 3.52
N GLY A 334 -16.24 -14.91 2.57
CA GLY A 334 -17.05 -13.71 2.73
C GLY A 334 -18.54 -14.03 2.66
N VAL A 335 -19.30 -13.10 2.07
CA VAL A 335 -20.76 -13.22 1.95
C VAL A 335 -21.07 -14.01 0.69
N LYS A 336 -21.78 -15.14 0.84
CA LYS A 336 -22.31 -15.87 -0.30
C LYS A 336 -23.51 -15.11 -0.83
N GLY A 337 -23.50 -14.72 -2.10
CA GLY A 337 -24.64 -14.09 -2.72
C GLY A 337 -25.87 -15.00 -2.66
N ASN A 338 -27.03 -14.38 -2.47
CA ASN A 338 -28.33 -15.05 -2.56
C ASN A 338 -28.70 -15.36 -4.01
#